data_AF-D7E8X0-F1
#
_entry.id   AF-D7E8X0-F1
#
_cell.length_a   1.000
_cell.length_b   1.000
_cell.length_c   1.000
_cell.angle_alpha   90.00
_cell.angle_beta   90.00
_cell.angle_gamma   90.00
#
_symmetry.space_group_name_H-M   'P 1'
#
loop_
_entity.id
_entity.type
_entity.pdbx_description
1 polymer ?
#
loop_
_entity_poly.entity_id
_entity_poly.type
_entity_poly.pdbx_seq_one_letter_code
_entity_poly.pdbx_strand_id
1 'polypeptide(L)'
;MKLNTKKILTCLTVILLIISTIPITVSASEDRGRDTDDKRPEIAKNKSLNESEKENQEEELEEREEKIERKQERIEEKIENKTEKREEKLEKKRERIENKNEKLEEKLEERKEKIERKHERVEERIKKRKEQLENARNNYAKAKSNFHSINKKVSGNKLNPNSEKVINATKNYLNSTLDYMIEHLENKKTNINASNANFTDKSIEDLNEYINELKQKRVELKSAETREEISEISDEIREIWRDAQTNSNSIAIKTVNERINEHLEKSKSISLRIEKEIKQLEAEGKNVSDVEKLLNGYKEKISNIKEHQSNAEKIYSNATDEKSIKDAKLKLQKAISELKEANIILKEIFKQIKDYRNDSIKLDGQKDVNASGDGTAVLSGNLDINISTADAKMVIKDFSGDAKVNITGNYSKVNRNKNKPEGLKDNRALVYHGLIGNINVSGSSLTVMVNGENIELNADGVGSIVFSEGDFGIENSSNNLKVGLDEDIKNTTSSNTSSQYNNTTDNTSVSTVGDE
;
A
#
# COMPACT_ATOMS: atom_id res chain seq x y z
N MET A 1 28.48 21.29 -31.21
CA MET A 1 28.17 22.70 -31.61
C MET A 1 27.11 23.22 -30.62
N LYS A 2 27.30 24.15 -29.69
CA LYS A 2 28.33 25.13 -29.33
C LYS A 2 28.77 24.86 -27.88
N LEU A 3 30.09 24.80 -27.64
CA LEU A 3 30.65 24.67 -26.30
C LEU A 3 30.43 25.95 -25.50
N ASN A 4 30.07 25.79 -24.23
CA ASN A 4 29.65 26.87 -23.33
C ASN A 4 30.89 27.61 -22.76
N THR A 5 31.49 28.49 -23.57
CA THR A 5 32.71 29.27 -23.28
C THR A 5 32.59 30.22 -22.07
N LYS A 6 31.40 30.39 -21.50
CA LYS A 6 31.18 31.27 -20.34
C LYS A 6 31.56 30.65 -19.00
N LYS A 7 31.66 29.31 -18.87
CA LYS A 7 32.02 28.67 -17.58
C LYS A 7 33.54 28.51 -17.39
N ILE A 8 34.31 28.46 -18.48
CA ILE A 8 35.78 28.38 -18.43
C ILE A 8 36.39 29.75 -18.08
N LEU A 9 35.75 30.85 -18.52
CA LEU A 9 36.23 32.21 -18.24
C LEU A 9 36.08 32.60 -16.76
N THR A 10 35.08 32.06 -16.04
CA THR A 10 34.85 32.37 -14.62
C THR A 10 35.81 31.64 -13.68
N CYS A 11 36.27 30.44 -14.04
CA CYS A 11 37.29 29.73 -13.25
C CYS A 11 38.68 30.38 -13.35
N LEU A 12 39.01 30.98 -14.49
CA LEU A 12 40.31 31.65 -14.70
C LEU A 12 40.42 32.98 -13.94
N THR A 13 39.29 33.67 -13.72
CA THR A 13 39.25 34.91 -12.91
C THR A 13 39.32 34.67 -11.40
N VAL A 14 38.91 33.50 -10.90
CA VAL A 14 38.99 33.17 -9.47
C VAL A 14 40.40 32.70 -9.07
N ILE A 15 41.12 32.05 -9.98
CA ILE A 15 42.52 31.63 -9.75
C ILE A 15 43.46 32.86 -9.74
N LEU A 16 43.19 33.89 -10.55
CA LEU A 16 43.95 35.15 -10.54
C LEU A 16 43.67 36.03 -9.29
N LEU A 17 42.52 35.86 -8.62
CA LEU A 17 42.17 36.60 -7.40
C LEU A 17 42.78 36.01 -6.12
N ILE A 18 43.16 34.73 -6.14
CA ILE A 18 43.79 34.05 -4.99
C ILE A 18 45.30 34.35 -4.89
N ILE A 19 45.92 34.83 -5.98
CA ILE A 19 47.34 35.23 -5.99
C ILE A 19 47.52 36.71 -5.55
N SER A 20 46.47 37.52 -5.46
CA SER A 20 46.57 38.96 -5.16
C SER A 20 46.39 39.38 -3.69
N THR A 21 46.28 38.45 -2.73
CA THR A 21 46.02 38.79 -1.31
C THR A 21 47.02 38.17 -0.34
N ILE A 22 48.31 38.44 -0.54
CA ILE A 22 49.30 38.37 0.56
C ILE A 22 49.70 39.80 0.91
N PRO A 23 49.23 40.37 2.04
CA PRO A 23 49.79 41.61 2.55
C PRO A 23 51.16 41.35 3.20
N ILE A 24 52.19 41.94 2.61
CA ILE A 24 53.47 42.19 3.27
C ILE A 24 53.26 43.39 4.20
N THR A 25 53.23 43.19 5.52
CA THR A 25 53.50 44.29 6.47
C THR A 25 54.38 43.82 7.62
N VAL A 26 55.57 44.41 7.63
CA VAL A 26 56.54 44.49 8.72
C VAL A 26 56.03 45.47 9.78
N SER A 27 56.05 45.00 11.04
CA SER A 27 56.21 45.65 12.35
C SER A 27 55.61 47.04 12.67
N ALA A 28 54.94 47.13 13.84
CA ALA A 28 55.33 48.04 14.93
C ALA A 28 54.56 47.72 16.24
N SER A 29 55.30 47.49 17.31
CA SER A 29 54.82 47.39 18.69
C SER A 29 55.48 48.49 19.54
N GLU A 30 54.65 49.31 20.19
CA GLU A 30 54.96 50.25 21.28
C GLU A 30 54.23 49.70 22.53
N ASP A 31 54.65 49.79 23.80
CA ASP A 31 55.62 50.62 24.52
C ASP A 31 55.83 50.01 25.95
N ARG A 32 56.92 50.43 26.61
CA ARG A 32 57.26 50.45 28.07
C ARG A 32 58.18 49.37 28.68
N GLY A 33 59.48 49.67 28.59
CA GLY A 33 60.21 50.26 29.74
C GLY A 33 61.26 49.37 30.42
N ARG A 34 62.55 49.73 30.27
CA ARG A 34 63.48 50.19 31.35
C ARG A 34 64.93 50.31 30.82
N ASP A 35 65.52 51.47 31.07
CA ASP A 35 66.93 51.89 31.13
C ASP A 35 68.04 51.04 30.47
N THR A 36 68.86 51.67 29.61
CA THR A 36 70.24 52.06 29.97
C THR A 36 70.93 52.85 28.84
N ASP A 37 71.59 53.92 29.29
CA ASP A 37 72.67 54.73 28.74
C ASP A 37 73.26 54.48 27.33
N ASP A 38 73.26 55.58 26.57
CA ASP A 38 74.45 56.27 26.06
C ASP A 38 75.29 55.60 24.96
N LYS A 39 75.08 56.04 23.71
CA LYS A 39 76.10 56.64 22.80
C LYS A 39 75.69 56.55 21.32
N ARG A 40 75.56 57.71 20.68
CA ARG A 40 75.79 57.93 19.23
C ARG A 40 77.32 58.02 18.99
N PRO A 41 77.86 57.98 17.76
CA PRO A 41 77.26 57.80 16.43
C PRO A 41 77.95 56.67 15.62
N GLU A 42 77.49 56.26 14.43
CA GLU A 42 77.97 56.77 13.14
C GLU A 42 77.35 56.00 11.96
N ILE A 43 77.38 56.66 10.81
CA ILE A 43 76.87 56.29 9.49
C ILE A 43 77.74 55.20 8.83
N ALA A 44 77.16 54.16 8.20
CA ALA A 44 77.57 53.67 6.86
C ALA A 44 76.82 52.41 6.38
N LYS A 45 76.34 52.50 5.13
CA LYS A 45 76.33 51.48 4.05
C LYS A 45 76.12 49.99 4.41
N ASN A 46 75.04 49.39 3.91
CA ASN A 46 75.11 48.09 3.22
C ASN A 46 73.89 47.86 2.32
N LYS A 47 74.12 47.95 1.00
CA LYS A 47 73.18 47.65 -0.08
C LYS A 47 73.94 46.87 -1.15
N SER A 48 74.20 45.58 -0.91
CA SER A 48 74.68 44.61 -1.90
C SER A 48 74.81 43.22 -1.28
N LEU A 49 73.69 42.53 -1.08
CA LEU A 49 73.61 41.08 -0.81
C LEU A 49 72.13 40.69 -0.98
N ASN A 50 71.66 40.58 -2.23
CA ASN A 50 70.29 40.12 -2.52
C ASN A 50 70.03 39.65 -3.96
N GLU A 51 71.07 39.38 -4.77
CA GLU A 51 70.92 38.97 -6.18
C GLU A 51 71.23 37.48 -6.41
N SER A 52 72.24 36.91 -5.76
CA SER A 52 72.54 35.46 -5.88
C SER A 52 71.54 34.54 -5.16
N GLU A 53 70.82 35.06 -4.16
CA GLU A 53 69.74 34.33 -3.49
C GLU A 53 68.45 34.33 -4.33
N LYS A 54 68.28 35.30 -5.23
CA LYS A 54 67.14 35.40 -6.14
C LYS A 54 67.24 34.42 -7.31
N GLU A 55 68.43 34.32 -7.90
CA GLU A 55 68.68 33.45 -9.06
C GLU A 55 68.57 31.96 -8.68
N ASN A 56 69.08 31.57 -7.50
CA ASN A 56 68.89 30.23 -6.95
C ASN A 56 67.41 29.93 -6.58
N GLN A 57 66.61 30.96 -6.24
CA GLN A 57 65.18 30.79 -5.98
C GLN A 57 64.37 30.60 -7.27
N GLU A 58 64.77 31.24 -8.38
CA GLU A 58 64.12 31.08 -9.69
C GLU A 58 64.36 29.69 -10.31
N GLU A 59 65.58 29.17 -10.21
CA GLU A 59 65.90 27.82 -10.72
C GLU A 59 65.20 26.71 -9.89
N GLU A 60 65.07 26.89 -8.57
CA GLU A 60 64.26 26.01 -7.71
C GLU A 60 62.75 26.10 -8.00
N LEU A 61 62.29 27.25 -8.50
CA LEU A 61 60.89 27.46 -8.89
C LEU A 61 60.57 26.75 -10.20
N GLU A 62 61.40 26.87 -11.24
CA GLU A 62 61.22 26.14 -12.51
C GLU A 62 61.23 24.61 -12.29
N GLU A 63 62.18 24.09 -11.50
CA GLU A 63 62.20 22.66 -11.17
C GLU A 63 60.94 22.20 -10.40
N ARG A 64 60.37 23.09 -9.57
CA ARG A 64 59.12 22.81 -8.85
C ARG A 64 57.92 22.84 -9.77
N GLU A 65 57.87 23.77 -10.72
CA GLU A 65 56.80 23.86 -11.71
C GLU A 65 56.77 22.62 -12.60
N GLU A 66 57.91 22.17 -13.11
CA GLU A 66 57.99 20.96 -13.94
C GLU A 66 57.60 19.70 -13.14
N LYS A 67 57.96 19.63 -11.84
CA LYS A 67 57.51 18.56 -10.93
C LYS A 67 56.02 18.64 -10.62
N ILE A 68 55.42 19.83 -10.62
CA ILE A 68 53.97 20.02 -10.43
C ILE A 68 53.22 19.57 -11.68
N GLU A 69 53.68 19.95 -12.88
CA GLU A 69 53.06 19.59 -14.15
C GLU A 69 53.05 18.06 -14.36
N ARG A 70 54.20 17.39 -14.16
CA ARG A 70 54.27 15.91 -14.21
C ARG A 70 53.41 15.22 -13.15
N LYS A 71 53.16 15.87 -12.02
CA LYS A 71 52.22 15.36 -11.00
C LYS A 71 50.77 15.58 -11.41
N GLN A 72 50.45 16.69 -12.07
CA GLN A 72 49.13 16.99 -12.59
C GLN A 72 48.73 16.01 -13.69
N GLU A 73 49.58 15.74 -14.68
CA GLU A 73 49.30 14.72 -15.73
C GLU A 73 49.03 13.34 -15.13
N ARG A 74 49.87 12.91 -14.17
CA ARG A 74 49.67 11.62 -13.46
C ARG A 74 48.40 11.58 -12.61
N ILE A 75 47.90 12.73 -12.17
CA ILE A 75 46.64 12.82 -11.43
C ILE A 75 45.48 12.74 -12.42
N GLU A 76 45.54 13.44 -13.55
CA GLU A 76 44.52 13.41 -14.61
C GLU A 76 44.36 12.01 -15.20
N GLU A 77 45.45 11.33 -15.56
CA GLU A 77 45.42 9.96 -16.08
C GLU A 77 44.81 8.98 -15.05
N LYS A 78 45.08 9.18 -13.75
CA LYS A 78 44.47 8.38 -12.68
C LYS A 78 43.00 8.69 -12.46
N ILE A 79 42.58 9.93 -12.69
CA ILE A 79 41.17 10.33 -12.64
C ILE A 79 40.42 9.69 -13.80
N GLU A 80 40.93 9.81 -15.02
CA GLU A 80 40.32 9.25 -16.24
C GLU A 80 40.16 7.72 -16.17
N ASN A 81 41.22 7.01 -15.78
CA ASN A 81 41.16 5.57 -15.58
C ASN A 81 40.18 5.16 -14.46
N LYS A 82 40.01 6.00 -13.44
CA LYS A 82 39.04 5.74 -12.35
C LYS A 82 37.61 6.03 -12.79
N THR A 83 37.38 7.06 -13.60
CA THR A 83 36.07 7.40 -14.14
C THR A 83 35.60 6.33 -15.12
N GLU A 84 36.45 5.88 -16.04
CA GLU A 84 36.10 4.84 -17.02
C GLU A 84 35.75 3.51 -16.32
N LYS A 85 36.55 3.08 -15.33
CA LYS A 85 36.24 1.89 -14.50
C LYS A 85 34.97 2.05 -13.67
N ARG A 86 34.56 3.27 -13.34
CA ARG A 86 33.32 3.55 -12.61
C ARG A 86 32.13 3.49 -13.54
N GLU A 87 32.25 4.04 -14.74
CA GLU A 87 31.21 3.98 -15.79
C GLU A 87 30.94 2.54 -16.22
N GLU A 88 31.98 1.73 -16.50
CA GLU A 88 31.81 0.31 -16.87
C GLU A 88 31.10 -0.49 -15.77
N LYS A 89 31.38 -0.18 -14.49
CA LYS A 89 30.69 -0.80 -13.34
C LYS A 89 29.24 -0.35 -13.21
N LEU A 90 28.95 0.92 -13.51
CA LEU A 90 27.59 1.45 -13.49
C LEU A 90 26.76 0.84 -14.62
N GLU A 91 27.32 0.69 -15.82
CA GLU A 91 26.63 0.09 -16.95
C GLU A 91 26.29 -1.38 -16.71
N LYS A 92 27.25 -2.17 -16.19
CA LYS A 92 26.98 -3.56 -15.75
C LYS A 92 25.95 -3.65 -14.63
N LYS A 93 25.80 -2.61 -13.79
CA LYS A 93 24.75 -2.55 -12.77
C LYS A 93 23.39 -2.24 -13.40
N ARG A 94 23.31 -1.24 -14.29
CA ARG A 94 22.08 -0.89 -15.04
C ARG A 94 21.52 -2.10 -15.77
N GLU A 95 22.36 -2.81 -16.53
CA GLU A 95 21.95 -4.02 -17.27
C GLU A 95 21.42 -5.12 -16.32
N ARG A 96 22.01 -5.27 -15.12
CA ARG A 96 21.52 -6.22 -14.11
C ARG A 96 20.20 -5.79 -13.47
N ILE A 97 19.95 -4.50 -13.35
CA ILE A 97 18.71 -3.94 -12.79
C ILE A 97 17.59 -4.10 -13.82
N GLU A 98 17.84 -3.75 -15.07
CA GLU A 98 16.92 -3.91 -16.19
C GLU A 98 16.47 -5.37 -16.34
N ASN A 99 17.42 -6.30 -16.43
CA ASN A 99 17.14 -7.74 -16.50
C ASN A 99 16.34 -8.28 -15.29
N LYS A 100 16.46 -7.66 -14.11
CA LYS A 100 15.68 -8.05 -12.93
C LYS A 100 14.28 -7.44 -12.95
N ASN A 101 14.14 -6.19 -13.41
CA ASN A 101 12.87 -5.52 -13.56
C ASN A 101 11.98 -6.26 -14.57
N GLU A 102 12.54 -6.67 -15.70
CA GLU A 102 11.82 -7.48 -16.70
C GLU A 102 11.31 -8.81 -16.11
N LYS A 103 12.18 -9.56 -15.42
CA LYS A 103 11.80 -10.81 -14.72
C LYS A 103 10.75 -10.62 -13.63
N LEU A 104 10.67 -9.43 -13.06
CA LEU A 104 9.69 -9.14 -12.03
C LEU A 104 8.36 -8.71 -12.63
N GLU A 105 8.37 -7.88 -13.66
CA GLU A 105 7.16 -7.54 -14.40
C GLU A 105 6.48 -8.82 -14.90
N GLU A 106 7.27 -9.75 -15.42
CA GLU A 106 6.82 -11.10 -15.75
C GLU A 106 6.17 -11.81 -14.55
N LYS A 107 6.82 -11.86 -13.38
CA LYS A 107 6.25 -12.48 -12.16
C LYS A 107 5.01 -11.78 -11.62
N LEU A 108 4.94 -10.45 -11.72
CA LEU A 108 3.77 -9.68 -11.29
C LEU A 108 2.60 -9.94 -12.22
N GLU A 109 2.86 -10.00 -13.52
CA GLU A 109 1.85 -10.32 -14.52
C GLU A 109 1.39 -11.77 -14.36
N GLU A 110 2.29 -12.73 -14.17
CA GLU A 110 1.95 -14.12 -13.83
C GLU A 110 1.08 -14.20 -12.55
N ARG A 111 1.39 -13.40 -11.52
CA ARG A 111 0.61 -13.37 -10.28
C ARG A 111 -0.78 -12.79 -10.51
N LYS A 112 -0.89 -11.67 -11.24
CA LYS A 112 -2.18 -11.07 -11.59
C LYS A 112 -3.02 -12.04 -12.39
N GLU A 113 -2.45 -12.62 -13.45
CA GLU A 113 -3.12 -13.58 -14.31
C GLU A 113 -3.54 -14.83 -13.50
N LYS A 114 -2.73 -15.28 -12.54
CA LYS A 114 -3.11 -16.40 -11.66
C LYS A 114 -4.26 -16.04 -10.71
N ILE A 115 -4.33 -14.80 -10.23
CA ILE A 115 -5.43 -14.31 -9.39
C ILE A 115 -6.69 -14.17 -10.23
N GLU A 116 -6.60 -13.58 -11.42
CA GLU A 116 -7.69 -13.40 -12.36
C GLU A 116 -8.25 -14.75 -12.82
N ARG A 117 -7.40 -15.68 -13.25
CA ARG A 117 -7.80 -17.06 -13.58
C ARG A 117 -8.44 -17.80 -12.42
N LYS A 118 -8.08 -17.48 -11.16
CA LYS A 118 -8.76 -18.05 -9.99
C LYS A 118 -10.12 -17.40 -9.77
N HIS A 119 -10.21 -16.08 -9.94
CA HIS A 119 -11.44 -15.33 -9.79
C HIS A 119 -12.47 -15.77 -10.83
N GLU A 120 -12.08 -15.79 -12.11
CA GLU A 120 -12.91 -16.22 -13.23
C GLU A 120 -13.45 -17.65 -13.02
N ARG A 121 -12.58 -18.59 -12.60
CA ARG A 121 -13.01 -19.96 -12.27
C ARG A 121 -14.04 -20.02 -11.14
N VAL A 122 -13.93 -19.14 -10.14
CA VAL A 122 -14.91 -19.08 -9.04
C VAL A 122 -16.21 -18.46 -9.53
N GLU A 123 -16.15 -17.39 -10.32
CA GLU A 123 -17.32 -16.73 -10.90
C GLU A 123 -18.09 -17.66 -11.84
N GLU A 124 -17.40 -18.38 -12.72
CA GLU A 124 -18.00 -19.35 -13.63
C GLU A 124 -18.71 -20.47 -12.86
N ARG A 125 -18.09 -20.98 -11.78
CA ARG A 125 -18.72 -21.97 -10.90
C ARG A 125 -19.99 -21.43 -10.25
N ILE A 126 -19.94 -20.20 -9.73
CA ILE A 126 -21.11 -19.54 -9.13
C ILE A 126 -22.21 -19.33 -10.17
N LYS A 127 -21.86 -18.88 -11.38
CA LYS A 127 -22.79 -18.67 -12.50
C LYS A 127 -23.49 -19.97 -12.90
N LYS A 128 -22.71 -21.03 -13.14
CA LYS A 128 -23.24 -22.36 -13.48
C LYS A 128 -24.21 -22.88 -12.41
N ARG A 129 -23.86 -22.69 -11.13
CA ARG A 129 -24.73 -23.09 -10.01
C ARG A 129 -26.02 -22.27 -9.94
N LYS A 130 -25.97 -20.97 -10.21
CA LYS A 130 -27.17 -20.14 -10.31
C LYS A 130 -28.09 -20.60 -11.44
N GLU A 131 -27.54 -20.93 -12.60
CA GLU A 131 -28.32 -21.46 -13.73
C GLU A 131 -28.98 -22.81 -13.39
N GLN A 132 -28.26 -23.71 -12.72
CA GLN A 132 -28.81 -24.98 -12.23
C GLN A 132 -29.96 -24.76 -11.23
N LEU A 133 -29.78 -23.86 -10.26
CA LEU A 133 -30.82 -23.51 -9.30
C LEU A 133 -32.06 -22.92 -9.99
N GLU A 134 -31.88 -22.05 -10.99
CA GLU A 134 -32.98 -21.45 -11.73
C GLU A 134 -33.75 -22.49 -12.56
N ASN A 135 -33.04 -23.42 -13.19
CA ASN A 135 -33.66 -24.55 -13.89
C ASN A 135 -34.48 -25.43 -12.93
N ALA A 136 -33.93 -25.77 -11.76
CA ALA A 136 -34.63 -26.54 -10.74
C ALA A 136 -35.87 -25.80 -10.23
N ARG A 137 -35.77 -24.49 -10.01
CA ARG A 137 -36.89 -23.62 -9.61
C ARG A 137 -38.02 -23.63 -10.65
N ASN A 138 -37.68 -23.52 -11.93
CA ASN A 138 -38.66 -23.54 -13.02
C ASN A 138 -39.36 -24.90 -13.15
N ASN A 139 -38.61 -25.99 -12.98
CA ASN A 139 -39.18 -27.34 -12.98
C ASN A 139 -40.13 -27.55 -11.79
N TYR A 140 -39.72 -27.12 -10.59
CA TYR A 140 -40.57 -27.10 -9.40
C TYR A 140 -41.87 -26.31 -9.64
N ALA A 141 -41.79 -25.10 -10.19
CA ALA A 141 -42.98 -24.28 -10.46
C ALA A 141 -43.97 -24.96 -11.41
N LYS A 142 -43.46 -25.59 -12.48
CA LYS A 142 -44.28 -26.38 -13.43
C LYS A 142 -44.94 -27.58 -12.74
N ALA A 143 -44.16 -28.35 -11.98
CA ALA A 143 -44.65 -29.53 -11.26
C ALA A 143 -45.71 -29.15 -10.20
N LYS A 144 -45.49 -28.04 -9.49
CA LYS A 144 -46.43 -27.48 -8.51
C LYS A 144 -47.75 -27.09 -9.14
N SER A 145 -47.71 -26.41 -10.29
CA SER A 145 -48.92 -26.01 -11.01
C SER A 145 -49.73 -27.23 -11.49
N ASN A 146 -49.04 -28.24 -12.04
CA ASN A 146 -49.69 -29.49 -12.45
C ASN A 146 -50.31 -30.24 -11.26
N PHE A 147 -49.57 -30.37 -10.15
CA PHE A 147 -50.06 -30.97 -8.92
C PHE A 147 -51.30 -30.26 -8.39
N HIS A 148 -51.31 -28.93 -8.34
CA HIS A 148 -52.47 -28.15 -7.90
C HIS A 148 -53.70 -28.37 -8.82
N SER A 149 -53.49 -28.40 -10.14
CA SER A 149 -54.55 -28.68 -11.12
C SER A 149 -55.16 -30.07 -10.93
N ILE A 150 -54.32 -31.08 -10.67
CA ILE A 150 -54.76 -32.45 -10.39
C ILE A 150 -55.48 -32.52 -9.05
N ASN A 151 -54.94 -31.89 -8.01
CA ASN A 151 -55.55 -31.89 -6.68
C ASN A 151 -56.93 -31.22 -6.68
N LYS A 152 -57.12 -30.13 -7.45
CA LYS A 152 -58.44 -29.50 -7.65
C LYS A 152 -59.47 -30.46 -8.28
N LYS A 153 -59.04 -31.36 -9.18
CA LYS A 153 -59.92 -32.39 -9.76
C LYS A 153 -60.25 -33.49 -8.75
N VAL A 154 -59.30 -33.85 -7.89
CA VAL A 154 -59.52 -34.80 -6.78
C VAL A 154 -60.53 -34.22 -5.79
N SER A 155 -60.34 -33.00 -5.30
CA SER A 155 -61.29 -32.33 -4.39
C SER A 155 -62.68 -32.13 -4.99
N GLY A 156 -62.77 -32.01 -6.31
CA GLY A 156 -64.05 -31.94 -7.04
C GLY A 156 -64.67 -33.30 -7.35
N ASN A 157 -64.16 -34.41 -6.78
CA ASN A 157 -64.58 -35.79 -7.06
C ASN A 157 -64.51 -36.21 -8.54
N LYS A 158 -63.73 -35.49 -9.37
CA LYS A 158 -63.54 -35.78 -10.81
C LYS A 158 -62.39 -36.76 -11.07
N LEU A 159 -61.63 -37.11 -10.05
CA LEU A 159 -60.48 -38.01 -10.13
C LEU A 159 -60.33 -38.77 -8.82
N ASN A 160 -60.12 -40.08 -8.88
CA ASN A 160 -59.88 -40.90 -7.70
C ASN A 160 -58.53 -40.51 -7.05
N PRO A 161 -58.48 -40.19 -5.73
CA PRO A 161 -57.25 -39.88 -5.01
C PRO A 161 -56.16 -40.97 -5.13
N ASN A 162 -56.55 -42.23 -5.28
CA ASN A 162 -55.64 -43.38 -5.38
C ASN A 162 -55.37 -43.79 -6.84
N SER A 163 -55.77 -42.96 -7.81
CA SER A 163 -55.44 -43.22 -9.20
C SER A 163 -53.94 -43.04 -9.46
N GLU A 164 -53.39 -43.86 -10.35
CA GLU A 164 -52.00 -43.78 -10.81
C GLU A 164 -51.62 -42.36 -11.26
N LYS A 165 -52.56 -41.65 -11.90
CA LYS A 165 -52.38 -40.26 -12.32
C LYS A 165 -52.11 -39.30 -11.16
N VAL A 166 -52.80 -39.48 -10.01
CA VAL A 166 -52.60 -38.65 -8.81
C VAL A 166 -51.28 -39.00 -8.14
N ILE A 167 -50.98 -40.30 -8.02
CA ILE A 167 -49.73 -40.80 -7.45
C ILE A 167 -48.53 -40.26 -8.24
N ASN A 168 -48.53 -40.42 -9.56
CA ASN A 168 -47.45 -39.96 -10.44
C ASN A 168 -47.28 -38.43 -10.41
N ALA A 169 -48.38 -37.67 -10.36
CA ALA A 169 -48.32 -36.22 -10.23
C ALA A 169 -47.73 -35.76 -8.90
N THR A 170 -48.07 -36.46 -7.81
CA THR A 170 -47.56 -36.19 -6.46
C THR A 170 -46.06 -36.51 -6.38
N LYS A 171 -45.65 -37.69 -6.88
CA LYS A 171 -44.23 -38.06 -7.00
C LYS A 171 -43.44 -37.06 -7.84
N ASN A 172 -43.98 -36.61 -8.96
CA ASN A 172 -43.29 -35.62 -9.81
C ASN A 172 -43.11 -34.27 -9.09
N TYR A 173 -44.14 -33.81 -8.37
CA TYR A 173 -44.07 -32.61 -7.55
C TYR A 173 -43.01 -32.72 -6.45
N LEU A 174 -43.00 -33.81 -5.69
CA LEU A 174 -42.04 -34.04 -4.62
C LEU A 174 -40.61 -34.21 -5.15
N ASN A 175 -40.40 -34.93 -6.26
CA ASN A 175 -39.09 -35.02 -6.91
C ASN A 175 -38.57 -33.65 -7.35
N SER A 176 -39.41 -32.84 -7.99
CA SER A 176 -39.02 -31.48 -8.39
C SER A 176 -38.76 -30.57 -7.19
N THR A 177 -39.45 -30.82 -6.07
CA THR A 177 -39.21 -30.13 -4.79
C THR A 177 -37.84 -30.51 -4.23
N LEU A 178 -37.50 -31.79 -4.20
CA LEU A 178 -36.19 -32.30 -3.78
C LEU A 178 -35.06 -31.76 -4.66
N ASP A 179 -35.24 -31.72 -5.99
CA ASP A 179 -34.28 -31.11 -6.92
C ASP A 179 -34.00 -29.65 -6.57
N TYR A 180 -35.06 -28.86 -6.36
CA TYR A 180 -34.92 -27.46 -5.96
C TYR A 180 -34.20 -27.31 -4.62
N MET A 181 -34.58 -28.10 -3.60
CA MET A 181 -33.98 -28.04 -2.27
C MET A 181 -32.48 -28.39 -2.31
N ILE A 182 -32.11 -29.46 -3.02
CA ILE A 182 -30.70 -29.88 -3.17
C ILE A 182 -29.89 -28.81 -3.90
N GLU A 183 -30.37 -28.30 -5.04
CA GLU A 183 -29.65 -27.24 -5.78
C GLU A 183 -29.56 -25.94 -4.97
N HIS A 184 -30.54 -25.64 -4.13
CA HIS A 184 -30.49 -24.47 -3.25
C HIS A 184 -29.35 -24.59 -2.22
N LEU A 185 -29.21 -25.76 -1.58
CA LEU A 185 -28.14 -26.01 -0.61
C LEU A 185 -26.76 -26.08 -1.29
N GLU A 186 -26.65 -26.71 -2.46
CA GLU A 186 -25.41 -26.76 -3.25
C GLU A 186 -24.95 -25.36 -3.69
N ASN A 187 -25.89 -24.50 -4.09
CA ASN A 187 -25.60 -23.10 -4.40
C ASN A 187 -25.10 -22.35 -3.15
N LYS A 188 -25.72 -22.53 -1.98
CA LYS A 188 -25.24 -21.93 -0.72
C LYS A 188 -23.84 -22.43 -0.36
N LYS A 189 -23.60 -23.74 -0.42
CA LYS A 189 -22.29 -24.37 -0.20
C LYS A 189 -21.22 -23.81 -1.13
N THR A 190 -21.54 -23.59 -2.41
CA THR A 190 -20.61 -22.99 -3.38
C THR A 190 -20.25 -21.55 -2.98
N ASN A 191 -21.23 -20.76 -2.54
CA ASN A 191 -21.00 -19.38 -2.10
C ASN A 191 -20.18 -19.31 -0.80
N ILE A 192 -20.41 -20.23 0.14
CA ILE A 192 -19.63 -20.35 1.39
C ILE A 192 -18.18 -20.75 1.10
N ASN A 193 -17.96 -21.73 0.23
CA ASN A 193 -16.61 -22.11 -0.21
C ASN A 193 -15.87 -20.93 -0.87
N ALA A 194 -16.55 -20.19 -1.74
CA ALA A 194 -15.99 -19.00 -2.37
C ALA A 194 -15.72 -17.86 -1.38
N SER A 195 -16.27 -17.95 -0.15
CA SER A 195 -16.12 -16.90 0.84
C SER A 195 -14.76 -16.93 1.56
N ASN A 196 -14.03 -18.05 1.53
CA ASN A 196 -12.77 -18.24 2.27
C ASN A 196 -12.85 -17.87 3.77
N ALA A 197 -14.01 -18.03 4.43
CA ALA A 197 -14.13 -17.73 5.86
C ALA A 197 -13.54 -18.88 6.72
N ASN A 198 -13.09 -18.57 7.93
CA ASN A 198 -12.29 -19.48 8.78
C ASN A 198 -13.02 -20.76 9.25
N PHE A 199 -14.36 -20.77 9.30
CA PHE A 199 -15.18 -21.90 9.82
C PHE A 199 -15.98 -22.62 8.71
N THR A 200 -15.54 -22.47 7.46
CA THR A 200 -16.25 -22.97 6.28
C THR A 200 -16.37 -24.50 6.27
N ASP A 201 -15.37 -25.24 6.76
CA ASP A 201 -15.33 -26.71 6.69
C ASP A 201 -16.51 -27.38 7.40
N LYS A 202 -16.73 -27.09 8.68
CA LYS A 202 -17.88 -27.63 9.43
C LYS A 202 -19.22 -27.19 8.84
N SER A 203 -19.30 -25.95 8.38
CA SER A 203 -20.50 -25.43 7.74
C SER A 203 -20.84 -26.15 6.43
N ILE A 204 -19.82 -26.57 5.68
CA ILE A 204 -19.97 -27.34 4.45
C ILE A 204 -20.36 -28.79 4.75
N GLU A 205 -19.81 -29.37 5.81
CA GLU A 205 -20.16 -30.71 6.30
C GLU A 205 -21.65 -30.78 6.68
N ASP A 206 -22.14 -29.86 7.50
CA ASP A 206 -23.56 -29.78 7.88
C ASP A 206 -24.48 -29.68 6.65
N LEU A 207 -24.11 -28.87 5.65
CA LEU A 207 -24.89 -28.75 4.41
C LEU A 207 -24.87 -30.04 3.57
N ASN A 208 -23.76 -30.79 3.58
CA ASN A 208 -23.66 -32.06 2.87
C ASN A 208 -24.55 -33.13 3.50
N GLU A 209 -24.68 -33.12 4.83
CA GLU A 209 -25.57 -34.04 5.55
C GLU A 209 -27.02 -33.88 5.08
N TYR A 210 -27.57 -32.66 5.13
CA TYR A 210 -28.92 -32.39 4.61
C TYR A 210 -29.09 -32.71 3.13
N ILE A 211 -28.08 -32.42 2.29
CA ILE A 211 -28.12 -32.79 0.87
C ILE A 211 -28.22 -34.31 0.70
N ASN A 212 -27.52 -35.08 1.53
CA ASN A 212 -27.54 -36.54 1.47
C ASN A 212 -28.86 -37.11 1.98
N GLU A 213 -29.42 -36.57 3.07
CA GLU A 213 -30.75 -36.95 3.57
C GLU A 213 -31.84 -36.70 2.50
N LEU A 214 -31.84 -35.53 1.86
CA LEU A 214 -32.77 -35.22 0.76
C LEU A 214 -32.59 -36.17 -0.44
N LYS A 215 -31.35 -36.59 -0.74
CA LYS A 215 -31.07 -37.60 -1.78
C LYS A 215 -31.59 -38.98 -1.39
N GLN A 216 -31.52 -39.36 -0.12
CA GLN A 216 -32.09 -40.62 0.36
C GLN A 216 -33.62 -40.62 0.24
N LYS A 217 -34.29 -39.54 0.66
CA LYS A 217 -35.74 -39.39 0.49
C LYS A 217 -36.19 -39.43 -0.97
N ARG A 218 -35.34 -39.02 -1.92
CA ARG A 218 -35.59 -39.22 -3.35
C ARG A 218 -35.65 -40.69 -3.75
N VAL A 219 -34.78 -41.52 -3.18
CA VAL A 219 -34.75 -42.97 -3.45
C VAL A 219 -35.99 -43.63 -2.86
N GLU A 220 -36.33 -43.32 -1.62
CA GLU A 220 -37.54 -43.82 -0.94
C GLU A 220 -38.81 -43.44 -1.72
N LEU A 221 -38.92 -42.19 -2.18
CA LEU A 221 -40.06 -41.70 -2.97
C LEU A 221 -40.25 -42.45 -4.29
N LYS A 222 -39.17 -42.95 -4.90
CA LYS A 222 -39.28 -43.75 -6.14
C LYS A 222 -39.98 -45.07 -5.86
N SER A 223 -39.62 -45.72 -4.75
CA SER A 223 -40.13 -47.03 -4.35
C SER A 223 -41.53 -46.99 -3.72
N ALA A 224 -41.99 -45.84 -3.22
CA ALA A 224 -43.30 -45.73 -2.57
C ALA A 224 -44.46 -46.04 -3.54
N GLU A 225 -45.40 -46.90 -3.19
CA GLU A 225 -46.51 -47.30 -4.06
C GLU A 225 -47.85 -46.72 -3.61
N THR A 226 -47.96 -46.41 -2.32
CA THR A 226 -49.21 -45.93 -1.71
C THR A 226 -49.20 -44.43 -1.44
N ARG A 227 -50.39 -43.87 -1.27
CA ARG A 227 -50.55 -42.44 -0.97
C ARG A 227 -50.06 -42.13 0.45
N GLU A 228 -50.27 -43.07 1.37
CA GLU A 228 -49.83 -43.02 2.76
C GLU A 228 -48.30 -42.93 2.85
N GLU A 229 -47.57 -43.84 2.18
CA GLU A 229 -46.10 -43.81 2.10
C GLU A 229 -45.58 -42.48 1.51
N ILE A 230 -46.21 -42.00 0.44
CA ILE A 230 -45.83 -40.72 -0.18
C ILE A 230 -46.08 -39.54 0.77
N SER A 231 -47.13 -39.61 1.60
CA SER A 231 -47.43 -38.58 2.59
C SER A 231 -46.39 -38.55 3.69
N GLU A 232 -46.03 -39.70 4.24
CA GLU A 232 -45.00 -39.83 5.28
C GLU A 232 -43.66 -39.27 4.78
N ILE A 233 -43.21 -39.69 3.60
CA ILE A 233 -41.99 -39.17 2.96
C ILE A 233 -42.10 -37.65 2.75
N SER A 234 -43.28 -37.14 2.36
CA SER A 234 -43.47 -35.69 2.20
C SER A 234 -43.32 -34.93 3.51
N ASP A 235 -43.72 -35.49 4.64
CA ASP A 235 -43.62 -34.83 5.95
C ASP A 235 -42.17 -34.80 6.43
N GLU A 236 -41.43 -35.91 6.26
CA GLU A 236 -39.99 -35.97 6.55
C GLU A 236 -39.18 -35.00 5.68
N ILE A 237 -39.49 -34.89 4.38
CA ILE A 237 -38.85 -33.91 3.49
C ILE A 237 -39.05 -32.47 4.01
N ARG A 238 -40.24 -32.15 4.54
CA ARG A 238 -40.52 -30.81 5.08
C ARG A 238 -39.71 -30.55 6.35
N GLU A 239 -39.55 -31.55 7.21
CA GLU A 239 -38.75 -31.44 8.43
C GLU A 239 -37.27 -31.22 8.11
N ILE A 240 -36.67 -32.08 7.28
CA ILE A 240 -35.28 -31.93 6.81
C ILE A 240 -35.06 -30.55 6.20
N TRP A 241 -35.99 -30.10 5.35
CA TRP A 241 -35.87 -28.79 4.71
C TRP A 241 -35.95 -27.62 5.70
N ARG A 242 -36.83 -27.68 6.69
CA ARG A 242 -36.96 -26.62 7.71
C ARG A 242 -35.66 -26.46 8.48
N ASP A 243 -35.04 -27.57 8.86
CA ASP A 243 -33.81 -27.59 9.63
C ASP A 243 -32.63 -27.13 8.76
N ALA A 244 -32.54 -27.65 7.53
CA ALA A 244 -31.55 -27.20 6.54
C ALA A 244 -31.68 -25.70 6.23
N GLN A 245 -32.89 -25.16 6.11
CA GLN A 245 -33.12 -23.73 5.87
C GLN A 245 -32.63 -22.89 7.06
N THR A 246 -32.91 -23.32 8.29
CA THR A 246 -32.48 -22.66 9.52
C THR A 246 -30.96 -22.67 9.63
N ASN A 247 -30.32 -23.84 9.53
CA ASN A 247 -28.87 -23.95 9.65
C ASN A 247 -28.14 -23.21 8.50
N SER A 248 -28.60 -23.37 7.26
CA SER A 248 -27.99 -22.69 6.12
C SER A 248 -28.12 -21.16 6.17
N ASN A 249 -29.15 -20.63 6.85
CA ASN A 249 -29.27 -19.20 7.11
C ASN A 249 -28.33 -18.73 8.22
N SER A 250 -28.20 -19.52 9.30
CA SER A 250 -27.23 -19.33 10.38
C SER A 250 -25.81 -19.20 9.85
N ILE A 251 -25.40 -20.18 9.04
CA ILE A 251 -24.09 -20.23 8.40
C ILE A 251 -23.86 -18.97 7.57
N ALA A 252 -24.81 -18.61 6.69
CA ALA A 252 -24.67 -17.44 5.83
C ALA A 252 -24.49 -16.12 6.62
N ILE A 253 -25.24 -15.95 7.72
CA ILE A 253 -25.14 -14.78 8.60
C ILE A 253 -23.76 -14.73 9.26
N LYS A 254 -23.31 -15.84 9.85
CA LYS A 254 -21.97 -15.94 10.44
C LYS A 254 -20.87 -15.63 9.42
N THR A 255 -21.01 -16.13 8.19
CA THR A 255 -19.98 -15.97 7.15
C THR A 255 -19.84 -14.51 6.73
N VAL A 256 -20.96 -13.81 6.64
CA VAL A 256 -20.96 -12.37 6.33
C VAL A 256 -20.40 -11.57 7.50
N ASN A 257 -20.79 -11.87 8.74
CA ASN A 257 -20.27 -11.19 9.93
C ASN A 257 -18.76 -11.30 10.05
N GLU A 258 -18.19 -12.49 9.86
CA GLU A 258 -16.74 -12.69 9.93
C GLU A 258 -16.00 -11.83 8.90
N ARG A 259 -16.51 -11.79 7.66
CA ARG A 259 -15.93 -10.94 6.61
C ARG A 259 -16.01 -9.46 6.96
N ILE A 260 -17.14 -9.01 7.51
CA ILE A 260 -17.30 -7.63 7.97
C ILE A 260 -16.29 -7.33 9.09
N ASN A 261 -16.13 -8.22 10.07
CA ASN A 261 -15.16 -8.09 11.16
C ASN A 261 -13.73 -7.94 10.62
N GLU A 262 -13.30 -8.80 9.70
CA GLU A 262 -11.98 -8.68 9.07
C GLU A 262 -11.75 -7.31 8.41
N HIS A 263 -12.78 -6.76 7.77
CA HIS A 263 -12.72 -5.43 7.18
C HIS A 263 -12.68 -4.33 8.23
N LEU A 264 -13.48 -4.44 9.29
CA LEU A 264 -13.50 -3.49 10.39
C LEU A 264 -12.15 -3.44 11.13
N GLU A 265 -11.52 -4.58 11.39
CA GLU A 265 -10.18 -4.61 12.01
C GLU A 265 -9.13 -3.92 11.14
N LYS A 266 -9.14 -4.19 9.82
CA LYS A 266 -8.25 -3.52 8.87
C LYS A 266 -8.52 -2.01 8.82
N SER A 267 -9.79 -1.59 8.86
CA SER A 267 -10.19 -0.19 8.75
C SER A 267 -9.57 0.70 9.84
N LYS A 268 -9.47 0.20 11.08
CA LYS A 268 -8.85 0.93 12.19
C LYS A 268 -7.39 1.26 11.89
N SER A 269 -6.63 0.29 11.41
CA SER A 269 -5.21 0.49 11.06
C SER A 269 -5.02 1.44 9.88
N ILE A 270 -5.95 1.42 8.92
CA ILE A 270 -5.93 2.28 7.73
C ILE A 270 -6.24 3.73 8.12
N SER A 271 -7.30 3.96 8.92
CA SER A 271 -7.65 5.30 9.40
C SER A 271 -6.48 5.94 10.16
N LEU A 272 -5.84 5.20 11.07
CA LEU A 272 -4.70 5.73 11.83
C LEU A 272 -3.52 6.11 10.93
N ARG A 273 -3.28 5.37 9.85
CA ARG A 273 -2.22 5.69 8.88
C ARG A 273 -2.55 6.94 8.08
N ILE A 274 -3.79 7.07 7.62
CA ILE A 274 -4.27 8.25 6.90
C ILE A 274 -4.21 9.48 7.82
N GLU A 275 -4.65 9.38 9.08
CA GLU A 275 -4.54 10.46 10.06
C GLU A 275 -3.09 10.90 10.27
N LYS A 276 -2.16 9.94 10.37
CA LYS A 276 -0.74 10.26 10.50
C LYS A 276 -0.23 11.01 9.28
N GLU A 277 -0.61 10.57 8.08
CA GLU A 277 -0.22 11.21 6.83
C GLU A 277 -0.79 12.62 6.71
N ILE A 278 -2.08 12.81 7.03
CA ILE A 278 -2.72 14.14 7.02
C ILE A 278 -1.95 15.10 7.93
N LYS A 279 -1.64 14.69 9.17
CA LYS A 279 -0.87 15.52 10.11
C LYS A 279 0.50 15.90 9.57
N GLN A 280 1.16 14.99 8.85
CA GLN A 280 2.44 15.27 8.21
C GLN A 280 2.27 16.31 7.10
N LEU A 281 1.28 16.13 6.22
CA LEU A 281 0.99 17.07 5.14
C LEU A 281 0.57 18.46 5.65
N GLU A 282 -0.14 18.53 6.78
CA GLU A 282 -0.45 19.78 7.49
C GLU A 282 0.81 20.48 8.00
N ALA A 283 1.73 19.73 8.60
CA ALA A 283 3.02 20.25 9.07
C ALA A 283 3.89 20.75 7.91
N GLU A 284 3.77 20.14 6.73
CA GLU A 284 4.37 20.59 5.46
C GLU A 284 3.63 21.80 4.84
N GLY A 285 2.61 22.35 5.52
CA GLY A 285 1.85 23.51 5.07
C GLY A 285 0.88 23.23 3.92
N LYS A 286 0.59 21.97 3.60
CA LYS A 286 -0.35 21.60 2.52
C LYS A 286 -1.78 21.72 3.02
N ASN A 287 -2.67 22.22 2.17
CA ASN A 287 -4.10 22.26 2.47
C ASN A 287 -4.69 20.85 2.32
N VAL A 288 -4.99 20.19 3.43
CA VAL A 288 -5.50 18.81 3.47
C VAL A 288 -7.03 18.71 3.66
N SER A 289 -7.75 19.83 3.64
CA SER A 289 -9.16 19.90 4.05
C SER A 289 -10.06 18.88 3.35
N ASP A 290 -9.83 18.64 2.05
CA ASP A 290 -10.58 17.65 1.27
C ASP A 290 -10.30 16.21 1.73
N VAL A 291 -9.05 15.88 2.05
CA VAL A 291 -8.64 14.54 2.54
C VAL A 291 -9.17 14.30 3.95
N GLU A 292 -9.17 15.30 4.81
CA GLU A 292 -9.79 15.23 6.14
C GLU A 292 -11.29 14.96 6.05
N LYS A 293 -11.98 15.68 5.15
CA LYS A 293 -13.42 15.46 4.91
C LYS A 293 -13.69 14.05 4.42
N LEU A 294 -12.88 13.54 3.48
CA LEU A 294 -12.97 12.15 3.02
C LEU A 294 -12.69 11.14 4.13
N LEU A 295 -11.69 11.37 4.98
CA LEU A 295 -11.41 10.51 6.12
C LEU A 295 -12.57 10.47 7.11
N ASN A 296 -13.20 11.61 7.39
CA ASN A 296 -14.39 11.68 8.24
C ASN A 296 -15.55 10.90 7.62
N GLY A 297 -15.79 11.06 6.32
CA GLY A 297 -16.77 10.25 5.59
C GLY A 297 -16.46 8.74 5.66
N TYR A 298 -15.19 8.35 5.50
CA TYR A 298 -14.76 6.96 5.66
C TYR A 298 -15.08 6.43 7.07
N LYS A 299 -14.73 7.18 8.13
CA LYS A 299 -15.00 6.79 9.52
C LYS A 299 -16.49 6.68 9.82
N GLU A 300 -17.30 7.58 9.28
CA GLU A 300 -18.76 7.51 9.39
C GLU A 300 -19.28 6.22 8.75
N LYS A 301 -18.84 5.87 7.54
CA LYS A 301 -19.19 4.61 6.89
C LYS A 301 -18.79 3.40 7.74
N ILE A 302 -17.58 3.40 8.32
CA ILE A 302 -17.13 2.34 9.25
C ILE A 302 -18.04 2.26 10.49
N SER A 303 -18.52 3.39 11.01
CA SER A 303 -19.48 3.42 12.12
C SER A 303 -20.81 2.80 11.72
N ASN A 304 -21.36 3.15 10.56
CA ASN A 304 -22.62 2.62 10.05
C ASN A 304 -22.55 1.10 9.81
N ILE A 305 -21.42 0.61 9.29
CA ILE A 305 -21.16 -0.84 9.14
C ILE A 305 -21.27 -1.55 10.49
N LYS A 306 -20.62 -1.02 11.54
CA LYS A 306 -20.68 -1.60 12.90
C LYS A 306 -22.10 -1.61 13.46
N GLU A 307 -22.83 -0.51 13.27
CA GLU A 307 -24.21 -0.40 13.76
C GLU A 307 -25.12 -1.43 13.07
N HIS A 308 -25.04 -1.52 11.74
CA HIS A 308 -25.82 -2.49 10.97
C HIS A 308 -25.46 -3.93 11.31
N GLN A 309 -24.18 -4.23 11.51
CA GLN A 309 -23.74 -5.55 11.97
C GLN A 309 -24.28 -5.87 13.37
N SER A 310 -24.13 -4.97 14.34
CA SER A 310 -24.61 -5.18 15.71
C SER A 310 -26.14 -5.37 15.74
N ASN A 311 -26.88 -4.59 14.95
CA ASN A 311 -28.31 -4.74 14.80
C ASN A 311 -28.67 -6.11 14.19
N ALA A 312 -27.92 -6.58 13.19
CA ALA A 312 -28.12 -7.91 12.61
C ALA A 312 -27.87 -9.03 13.64
N GLU A 313 -26.80 -8.91 14.44
CA GLU A 313 -26.48 -9.88 15.49
C GLU A 313 -27.58 -9.95 16.56
N LYS A 314 -28.11 -8.81 17.01
CA LYS A 314 -29.21 -8.75 17.99
C LYS A 314 -30.48 -9.40 17.48
N ILE A 315 -30.85 -9.13 16.23
CA ILE A 315 -32.03 -9.75 15.60
C ILE A 315 -31.80 -11.25 15.47
N TYR A 316 -30.62 -11.64 14.98
CA TYR A 316 -30.30 -13.04 14.73
C TYR A 316 -30.23 -13.89 16.00
N SER A 317 -29.66 -13.36 17.08
CA SER A 317 -29.51 -14.10 18.35
C SER A 317 -30.84 -14.48 18.99
N ASN A 318 -31.91 -13.76 18.64
CA ASN A 318 -33.27 -13.99 19.15
C ASN A 318 -34.22 -14.54 18.06
N ALA A 319 -33.71 -14.88 16.88
CA ALA A 319 -34.55 -15.25 15.74
C ALA A 319 -35.12 -16.67 15.91
N THR A 320 -36.44 -16.76 16.04
CA THR A 320 -37.19 -18.03 16.02
C THR A 320 -38.04 -18.18 14.75
N ASP A 321 -38.14 -17.12 13.95
CA ASP A 321 -39.01 -17.03 12.78
C ASP A 321 -38.30 -16.52 11.53
N GLU A 322 -38.89 -16.79 10.37
CA GLU A 322 -38.33 -16.44 9.06
C GLU A 322 -38.22 -14.92 8.83
N LYS A 323 -39.13 -14.13 9.41
CA LYS A 323 -39.12 -12.66 9.24
C LYS A 323 -37.91 -12.07 9.96
N SER A 324 -37.64 -12.49 11.20
CA SER A 324 -36.43 -12.08 11.94
C SER A 324 -35.14 -12.41 11.17
N ILE A 325 -35.05 -13.60 10.57
CA ILE A 325 -33.90 -13.98 9.73
C ILE A 325 -33.77 -13.06 8.50
N LYS A 326 -34.89 -12.72 7.85
CA LYS A 326 -34.92 -11.81 6.70
C LYS A 326 -34.47 -10.41 7.09
N ASP A 327 -34.93 -9.91 8.23
CA ASP A 327 -34.57 -8.57 8.73
C ASP A 327 -33.08 -8.49 9.09
N ALA A 328 -32.52 -9.52 9.74
CA ALA A 328 -31.08 -9.62 9.98
C ALA A 328 -30.27 -9.57 8.66
N LYS A 329 -30.71 -10.32 7.63
CA LYS A 329 -30.07 -10.29 6.31
C LYS A 329 -30.11 -8.91 5.66
N LEU A 330 -31.23 -8.19 5.76
CA LEU A 330 -31.34 -6.83 5.23
C LEU A 330 -30.35 -5.88 5.91
N LYS A 331 -30.15 -6.00 7.23
CA LYS A 331 -29.15 -5.21 7.96
C LYS A 331 -27.73 -5.51 7.47
N LEU A 332 -27.39 -6.78 7.28
CA LEU A 332 -26.08 -7.16 6.71
C LEU A 332 -25.88 -6.68 5.27
N GLN A 333 -26.92 -6.68 4.46
CA GLN A 333 -26.85 -6.11 3.10
C GLN A 333 -26.55 -4.62 3.13
N LYS A 334 -27.15 -3.86 4.06
CA LYS A 334 -26.81 -2.45 4.27
C LYS A 334 -25.35 -2.29 4.69
N ALA A 335 -24.86 -3.09 5.65
CA ALA A 335 -23.45 -3.09 6.05
C ALA A 335 -22.50 -3.36 4.86
N ILE A 336 -22.86 -4.30 3.97
CA ILE A 336 -22.08 -4.56 2.75
C ILE A 336 -22.11 -3.36 1.79
N SER A 337 -23.23 -2.65 1.66
CA SER A 337 -23.31 -1.44 0.83
C SER A 337 -22.41 -0.33 1.38
N GLU A 338 -22.50 -0.06 2.67
CA GLU A 338 -21.66 0.92 3.36
C GLU A 338 -20.17 0.56 3.23
N LEU A 339 -19.81 -0.73 3.29
CA LEU A 339 -18.44 -1.20 3.05
C LEU A 339 -17.95 -0.90 1.62
N LYS A 340 -18.82 -1.05 0.61
CA LYS A 340 -18.46 -0.70 -0.79
C LYS A 340 -18.20 0.79 -0.92
N GLU A 341 -19.05 1.62 -0.33
CA GLU A 341 -18.90 3.08 -0.34
C GLU A 341 -17.65 3.52 0.43
N ALA A 342 -17.37 2.92 1.59
CA ALA A 342 -16.14 3.15 2.34
C ALA A 342 -14.89 2.85 1.50
N ASN A 343 -14.90 1.76 0.72
CA ASN A 343 -13.79 1.42 -0.17
C ASN A 343 -13.64 2.40 -1.34
N ILE A 344 -14.71 3.00 -1.84
CA ILE A 344 -14.65 4.06 -2.87
C ILE A 344 -13.99 5.30 -2.28
N ILE A 345 -14.44 5.75 -1.10
CA ILE A 345 -13.84 6.88 -0.38
C ILE A 345 -12.36 6.63 -0.11
N LEU A 346 -12.00 5.42 0.34
CA LEU A 346 -10.62 5.05 0.62
C LEU A 346 -9.72 5.15 -0.62
N LYS A 347 -10.20 4.73 -1.80
CA LYS A 347 -9.46 4.90 -3.05
C LYS A 347 -9.23 6.37 -3.38
N GLU A 348 -10.22 7.22 -3.16
CA GLU A 348 -10.10 8.66 -3.41
C GLU A 348 -9.12 9.32 -2.43
N ILE A 349 -9.14 8.93 -1.14
CA ILE A 349 -8.14 9.38 -0.15
C ILE A 349 -6.73 9.06 -0.64
N PHE A 350 -6.46 7.82 -1.05
CA PHE A 350 -5.11 7.44 -1.50
C PHE A 350 -4.69 8.16 -2.79
N LYS A 351 -5.64 8.46 -3.68
CA LYS A 351 -5.37 9.25 -4.86
C LYS A 351 -4.97 10.68 -4.48
N GLN A 352 -5.72 11.35 -3.61
CA GLN A 352 -5.39 12.71 -3.19
C GLN A 352 -4.09 12.78 -2.39
N ILE A 353 -3.85 11.85 -1.45
CA ILE A 353 -2.56 11.75 -0.73
C ILE A 353 -1.40 11.60 -1.71
N LYS A 354 -1.58 10.79 -2.77
CA LYS A 354 -0.56 10.64 -3.81
C LYS A 354 -0.31 11.96 -4.56
N ASP A 355 -1.34 12.76 -4.79
CA ASP A 355 -1.22 14.07 -5.44
C ASP A 355 -0.54 15.10 -4.52
N TYR A 356 -0.72 15.02 -3.19
CA TYR A 356 0.05 15.85 -2.24
C TYR A 356 1.52 15.49 -2.19
N ARG A 357 1.86 14.22 -2.43
CA ARG A 357 3.24 13.76 -2.56
C ARG A 357 3.87 14.19 -3.90
N ASN A 358 3.60 15.40 -4.37
CA ASN A 358 4.29 16.01 -5.52
C ASN A 358 5.81 16.16 -5.30
N ASP A 359 6.31 15.92 -4.08
CA ASP A 359 7.74 15.78 -3.74
C ASP A 359 8.25 14.33 -3.85
N SER A 360 7.37 13.40 -4.27
CA SER A 360 7.78 12.04 -4.58
C SER A 360 8.49 12.02 -5.92
N ILE A 361 9.79 11.74 -5.88
CA ILE A 361 10.55 11.54 -7.11
C ILE A 361 10.09 10.21 -7.68
N LYS A 362 9.43 10.27 -8.84
CA LYS A 362 9.11 9.08 -9.62
C LYS A 362 10.40 8.56 -10.23
N LEU A 363 10.71 7.31 -9.91
CA LEU A 363 11.71 6.53 -10.61
C LEU A 363 10.99 5.83 -11.77
N ASP A 364 11.34 6.20 -13.00
CA ASP A 364 10.77 5.64 -14.23
C ASP A 364 11.71 4.60 -14.90
N GLY A 365 12.81 4.25 -14.22
CA GLY A 365 13.85 3.35 -14.71
C GLY A 365 14.81 3.97 -15.73
N GLN A 366 14.63 5.26 -16.09
CA GLN A 366 15.47 5.92 -17.10
C GLN A 366 16.61 6.73 -16.48
N LYS A 367 16.51 7.12 -15.21
CA LYS A 367 17.50 7.93 -14.50
C LYS A 367 17.64 7.53 -13.04
N ASP A 368 18.88 7.47 -12.59
CA ASP A 368 19.20 7.30 -11.17
C ASP A 368 18.87 8.58 -10.42
N VAL A 369 18.44 8.43 -9.18
CA VAL A 369 18.28 9.55 -8.25
C VAL A 369 19.40 9.50 -7.23
N ASN A 370 20.18 10.58 -7.19
CA ASN A 370 21.17 10.80 -6.13
C ASN A 370 20.60 11.84 -5.16
N ALA A 371 20.61 11.50 -3.88
CA ALA A 371 20.25 12.42 -2.82
C ALA A 371 21.24 12.28 -1.66
N SER A 372 21.60 13.40 -1.04
CA SER A 372 22.44 13.43 0.15
C SER A 372 21.80 14.29 1.22
N GLY A 373 21.77 13.83 2.46
CA GLY A 373 21.20 14.62 3.54
C GLY A 373 21.02 13.88 4.85
N ASP A 374 20.45 14.60 5.80
CA ASP A 374 20.01 14.07 7.08
C ASP A 374 18.49 13.89 7.04
N GLY A 375 17.97 12.93 7.80
CA GLY A 375 16.52 12.71 7.95
C GLY A 375 16.03 11.36 7.47
N THR A 376 14.79 11.29 7.01
CA THR A 376 14.15 10.04 6.54
C THR A 376 13.99 10.02 5.03
N ALA A 377 14.43 8.93 4.38
CA ALA A 377 14.05 8.60 3.02
C ALA A 377 13.23 7.31 2.99
N VAL A 378 12.08 7.34 2.33
CA VAL A 378 11.18 6.20 2.09
C VAL A 378 11.12 5.93 0.59
N LEU A 379 11.62 4.78 0.19
CA LEU A 379 11.63 4.33 -1.19
C LEU A 379 10.67 3.16 -1.32
N SER A 380 9.84 3.16 -2.37
CA SER A 380 9.02 2.01 -2.69
C SER A 380 8.98 1.71 -4.18
N GLY A 381 9.08 0.43 -4.54
CA GLY A 381 9.06 -0.02 -5.92
C GLY A 381 10.01 -1.19 -6.16
N ASN A 382 10.47 -1.28 -7.40
CA ASN A 382 11.48 -2.24 -7.84
C ASN A 382 12.79 -1.47 -7.88
N LEU A 383 13.64 -1.71 -6.89
CA LEU A 383 14.69 -0.76 -6.55
C LEU A 383 16.03 -1.48 -6.43
N ASP A 384 17.09 -0.83 -6.90
CA ASP A 384 18.47 -1.06 -6.47
C ASP A 384 18.95 0.22 -5.78
N ILE A 385 19.18 0.11 -4.48
CA ILE A 385 19.45 1.23 -3.59
C ILE A 385 20.85 1.04 -3.04
N ASN A 386 21.70 2.03 -3.23
CA ASN A 386 22.98 2.15 -2.56
C ASN A 386 22.87 3.28 -1.53
N ILE A 387 23.19 2.96 -0.27
CA ILE A 387 23.13 3.89 0.85
C ILE A 387 24.49 3.93 1.51
N SER A 388 25.07 5.10 1.71
CA SER A 388 26.16 5.32 2.66
C SER A 388 25.64 6.15 3.82
N THR A 389 26.02 5.81 5.05
CA THR A 389 25.52 6.50 6.25
C THR A 389 26.50 6.37 7.41
N ALA A 390 26.55 7.40 8.26
CA ALA A 390 27.37 7.41 9.47
C ALA A 390 26.65 6.82 10.68
N ASP A 391 25.33 7.00 10.76
CA ASP A 391 24.44 6.29 11.69
C ASP A 391 23.00 6.33 11.16
N ALA A 392 22.39 5.17 10.95
CA ALA A 392 21.00 5.09 10.53
C ALA A 392 20.23 3.90 11.11
N LYS A 393 18.91 4.06 11.13
CA LYS A 393 17.92 2.99 11.24
C LYS A 393 17.36 2.71 9.86
N MET A 394 17.26 1.43 9.51
CA MET A 394 16.69 1.01 8.23
C MET A 394 15.66 -0.08 8.43
N VAL A 395 14.52 0.08 7.75
CA VAL A 395 13.44 -0.90 7.71
C VAL A 395 13.18 -1.30 6.27
N ILE A 396 13.24 -2.60 5.99
CA ILE A 396 12.99 -3.14 4.65
C ILE A 396 11.78 -4.07 4.74
N LYS A 397 10.72 -3.72 4.04
CA LYS A 397 9.59 -4.61 3.83
C LYS A 397 9.63 -5.16 2.43
N ASP A 398 9.71 -6.48 2.36
CA ASP A 398 9.73 -7.23 1.12
C ASP A 398 8.38 -7.90 0.89
N PHE A 399 7.64 -7.43 -0.12
CA PHE A 399 6.34 -8.01 -0.49
C PHE A 399 6.49 -9.16 -1.50
N SER A 400 7.65 -9.30 -2.15
CA SER A 400 7.91 -10.31 -3.19
C SER A 400 8.63 -11.55 -2.66
N GLY A 401 9.42 -11.39 -1.60
CA GLY A 401 10.26 -12.43 -0.99
C GLY A 401 11.62 -12.59 -1.67
N ASP A 402 12.11 -11.57 -2.39
CA ASP A 402 13.35 -11.60 -3.18
C ASP A 402 14.37 -10.51 -2.82
N ALA A 403 14.17 -9.78 -1.73
CA ALA A 403 15.09 -8.75 -1.26
C ALA A 403 16.49 -9.32 -0.98
N LYS A 404 17.51 -8.69 -1.57
CA LYS A 404 18.93 -8.91 -1.26
C LYS A 404 19.47 -7.68 -0.55
N VAL A 405 19.97 -7.89 0.67
CA VAL A 405 20.49 -6.83 1.52
C VAL A 405 21.95 -7.16 1.85
N ASN A 406 22.86 -6.35 1.32
CA ASN A 406 24.29 -6.45 1.58
C ASN A 406 24.73 -5.22 2.37
N ILE A 407 25.21 -5.42 3.59
CA ILE A 407 25.68 -4.34 4.46
C ILE A 407 27.18 -4.54 4.68
N THR A 408 27.97 -3.53 4.34
CA THR A 408 29.42 -3.47 4.59
C THR A 408 29.66 -2.40 5.64
N GLY A 409 29.81 -2.84 6.90
CA GLY A 409 30.01 -1.96 8.04
C GLY A 409 29.33 -2.46 9.31
N ASN A 410 29.13 -1.59 10.29
CA ASN A 410 28.56 -1.95 11.59
C ASN A 410 27.04 -1.84 11.55
N TYR A 411 26.35 -2.82 12.16
CA TYR A 411 24.89 -2.81 12.31
C TYR A 411 24.41 -3.76 13.38
N SER A 412 23.22 -3.47 13.93
CA SER A 412 22.45 -4.36 14.79
C SER A 412 21.12 -4.73 14.11
N LYS A 413 20.92 -6.02 13.81
CA LYS A 413 19.64 -6.51 13.27
C LYS A 413 18.69 -6.88 14.42
N VAL A 414 17.58 -6.16 14.53
CA VAL A 414 16.67 -6.21 15.70
C VAL A 414 15.74 -7.41 15.67
N ASN A 415 15.32 -7.88 14.49
CA ASN A 415 14.38 -8.98 14.34
C ASN A 415 15.03 -10.31 13.91
N ARG A 416 16.08 -10.74 14.62
CA ARG A 416 16.66 -12.08 14.47
C ARG A 416 15.65 -13.12 14.97
N ASN A 417 15.16 -14.02 14.12
CA ASN A 417 14.51 -15.24 14.61
C ASN A 417 15.32 -16.49 14.21
N LYS A 418 15.78 -17.21 15.23
CA LYS A 418 16.58 -18.44 15.10
C LYS A 418 15.74 -19.69 14.78
N ASN A 419 14.42 -19.61 14.88
CA ASN A 419 13.52 -20.75 14.66
C ASN A 419 12.44 -20.36 13.64
N LYS A 420 12.59 -20.82 12.40
CA LYS A 420 11.55 -20.74 11.37
C LYS A 420 11.17 -22.17 10.97
N PRO A 421 9.89 -22.58 11.13
CA PRO A 421 9.38 -23.79 10.49
C PRO A 421 9.43 -23.62 8.96
N GLU A 422 9.91 -24.64 8.25
CA GLU A 422 9.93 -24.66 6.78
C GLU A 422 8.51 -24.42 6.21
N GLY A 423 8.43 -23.60 5.16
CA GLY A 423 7.20 -23.44 4.36
C GLY A 423 6.40 -22.14 4.53
N LEU A 424 6.64 -21.33 5.56
CA LEU A 424 5.96 -20.02 5.71
C LEU A 424 6.78 -18.87 5.07
N LYS A 425 6.16 -18.04 4.22
CA LYS A 425 6.78 -16.80 3.74
C LYS A 425 6.90 -15.82 4.90
N ASP A 426 8.11 -15.38 5.21
CA ASP A 426 8.34 -14.44 6.31
C ASP A 426 8.01 -13.02 5.82
N ASN A 427 6.77 -12.59 6.00
CA ASN A 427 6.29 -11.26 5.59
C ASN A 427 6.69 -10.15 6.59
N ARG A 428 7.61 -10.41 7.53
CA ARG A 428 8.06 -9.43 8.52
C ARG A 428 9.11 -8.51 7.90
N ALA A 429 9.02 -7.21 8.21
CA ALA A 429 10.01 -6.24 7.77
C ALA A 429 11.35 -6.50 8.45
N LEU A 430 12.46 -6.46 7.72
CA LEU A 430 13.83 -6.51 8.26
C LEU A 430 14.16 -5.16 8.90
N VAL A 431 14.62 -5.17 10.15
CA VAL A 431 14.90 -3.95 10.92
C VAL A 431 16.35 -3.92 11.36
N TYR A 432 17.04 -2.84 11.02
CA TYR A 432 18.45 -2.59 11.30
C TYR A 432 18.59 -1.28 12.09
N HIS A 433 19.51 -1.25 13.05
CA HIS A 433 19.85 -0.10 13.88
C HIS A 433 21.37 0.10 13.92
N GLY A 434 21.82 1.33 14.14
CA GLY A 434 23.24 1.65 14.26
C GLY A 434 24.00 1.33 12.98
N LEU A 435 23.38 1.58 11.82
CA LEU A 435 23.98 1.31 10.51
C LEU A 435 25.07 2.33 10.22
N ILE A 436 26.29 1.84 10.08
CA ILE A 436 27.45 2.64 9.70
C ILE A 436 28.12 1.95 8.52
N GLY A 437 28.28 2.65 7.40
CA GLY A 437 28.95 2.15 6.20
C GLY A 437 28.04 2.02 4.99
N ASN A 438 28.39 1.13 4.06
CA ASN A 438 27.74 1.02 2.76
C ASN A 438 26.71 -0.11 2.74
N ILE A 439 25.48 0.21 2.36
CA ILE A 439 24.38 -0.73 2.20
C ILE A 439 23.98 -0.79 0.73
N ASN A 440 23.82 -1.99 0.20
CA ASN A 440 23.12 -2.23 -1.05
C ASN A 440 21.85 -3.03 -0.77
N VAL A 441 20.70 -2.49 -1.17
CA VAL A 441 19.41 -3.18 -1.13
C VAL A 441 18.88 -3.29 -2.54
N SER A 442 18.66 -4.52 -3.01
CA SER A 442 17.99 -4.75 -4.29
C SER A 442 16.86 -5.74 -4.17
N GLY A 443 15.80 -5.53 -4.93
CA GLY A 443 14.65 -6.44 -4.93
C GLY A 443 13.38 -5.77 -5.43
N SER A 444 12.29 -6.53 -5.31
CA SER A 444 11.07 -6.27 -6.04
C SER A 444 9.91 -5.95 -5.11
N SER A 445 9.07 -4.96 -5.46
CA SER A 445 8.01 -4.49 -4.57
C SER A 445 8.55 -4.29 -3.15
N LEU A 446 9.65 -3.55 -3.03
CA LEU A 446 10.25 -3.21 -1.77
C LEU A 446 9.60 -1.95 -1.22
N THR A 447 9.58 -1.85 0.10
CA THR A 447 9.54 -0.56 0.78
C THR A 447 10.76 -0.50 1.69
N VAL A 448 11.65 0.45 1.41
CA VAL A 448 12.86 0.71 2.20
C VAL A 448 12.69 2.07 2.86
N MET A 449 12.77 2.10 4.18
CA MET A 449 12.84 3.34 4.95
C MET A 449 14.22 3.39 5.57
N VAL A 450 14.95 4.48 5.35
CA VAL A 450 16.21 4.80 6.04
C VAL A 450 16.04 6.13 6.77
N ASN A 451 16.45 6.20 8.02
CA ASN A 451 16.42 7.40 8.84
C ASN A 451 17.76 7.55 9.57
N GLY A 452 18.42 8.69 9.47
CA GLY A 452 19.77 8.86 10.02
C GLY A 452 20.47 10.14 9.54
N GLU A 453 21.77 10.19 9.80
CA GLU A 453 22.64 11.32 9.48
C GLU A 453 23.69 10.94 8.41
N ASN A 454 24.06 11.92 7.59
CA ASN A 454 24.98 11.82 6.47
C ASN A 454 24.60 10.67 5.52
N ILE A 455 23.31 10.61 5.16
CA ILE A 455 22.80 9.62 4.22
C ILE A 455 23.15 10.06 2.81
N GLU A 456 24.02 9.31 2.14
CA GLU A 456 24.17 9.35 0.68
C GLU A 456 23.35 8.22 0.07
N LEU A 457 22.29 8.58 -0.65
CA LEU A 457 21.34 7.69 -1.29
C LEU A 457 21.50 7.77 -2.81
N ASN A 458 21.78 6.64 -3.45
CA ASN A 458 21.62 6.45 -4.88
C ASN A 458 20.57 5.36 -5.09
N ALA A 459 19.50 5.69 -5.81
CA ALA A 459 18.41 4.76 -6.09
C ALA A 459 18.13 4.71 -7.60
N ASP A 460 18.05 3.49 -8.11
CA ASP A 460 17.69 3.17 -9.49
C ASP A 460 16.52 2.17 -9.50
N GLY A 461 15.75 2.17 -10.59
CA GLY A 461 14.62 1.27 -10.84
C GLY A 461 13.29 1.97 -11.09
N VAL A 462 12.17 1.29 -10.80
CA VAL A 462 10.82 1.81 -11.03
C VAL A 462 10.09 1.93 -9.71
N GLY A 463 9.64 3.12 -9.34
CA GLY A 463 9.08 3.37 -8.02
C GLY A 463 8.89 4.83 -7.66
N SER A 464 8.86 5.09 -6.37
CA SER A 464 8.74 6.42 -5.79
C SER A 464 9.69 6.57 -4.61
N ILE A 465 10.38 7.69 -4.53
CA ILE A 465 11.17 8.10 -3.38
C ILE A 465 10.45 9.27 -2.71
N VAL A 466 10.34 9.23 -1.39
CA VAL A 466 9.81 10.32 -0.57
C VAL A 466 10.85 10.64 0.49
N PHE A 467 11.23 11.91 0.60
CA PHE A 467 12.05 12.41 1.70
C PHE A 467 11.16 13.10 2.73
N SER A 468 11.42 12.88 4.01
CA SER A 468 10.67 13.48 5.13
C SER A 468 11.59 13.70 6.33
N GLU A 469 11.32 14.74 7.13
CA GLU A 469 12.04 15.02 8.39
C GLU A 469 13.57 15.21 8.24
N GLY A 470 14.02 16.14 7.39
CA GLY A 470 15.43 16.57 7.31
C GLY A 470 15.82 17.22 5.98
N ASP A 471 17.10 17.59 5.83
CA ASP A 471 17.63 18.36 4.70
C ASP A 471 18.26 17.44 3.64
N PHE A 472 17.43 16.90 2.73
CA PHE A 472 17.93 16.17 1.57
C PHE A 472 18.15 17.08 0.36
N GLY A 473 19.39 17.15 -0.11
CA GLY A 473 19.74 17.72 -1.40
C GLY A 473 19.62 16.66 -2.49
N ILE A 474 18.81 16.93 -3.52
CA ILE A 474 18.67 16.06 -4.69
C ILE A 474 19.57 16.60 -5.81
N GLU A 475 20.53 15.79 -6.25
CA GLU A 475 21.37 16.11 -7.40
C GLU A 475 20.74 15.54 -8.67
N ASN A 476 19.81 16.30 -9.26
CA ASN A 476 19.37 16.06 -10.63
C ASN A 476 20.30 16.79 -11.59
N SER A 477 20.62 16.19 -12.75
CA SER A 477 21.40 16.82 -13.83
C SER A 477 20.73 18.07 -14.45
N SER A 478 19.64 18.56 -13.87
CA SER A 478 18.99 19.83 -14.17
C SER A 478 18.22 20.29 -12.93
N ASN A 479 18.71 21.35 -12.30
CA ASN A 479 18.18 22.08 -11.14
C ASN A 479 18.32 21.41 -9.76
N ASN A 480 19.12 22.04 -8.91
CA ASN A 480 19.17 21.81 -7.46
C ASN A 480 17.89 22.35 -6.82
N LEU A 481 16.99 21.47 -6.40
CA LEU A 481 15.93 21.79 -5.45
C LEU A 481 16.46 21.46 -4.05
N LYS A 482 16.71 22.50 -3.24
CA LYS A 482 16.89 22.32 -1.81
C LYS A 482 15.50 22.22 -1.19
N VAL A 483 15.21 21.10 -0.53
CA VAL A 483 14.08 21.00 0.39
C VAL A 483 14.68 21.22 1.78
N GLY A 484 14.52 22.43 2.30
CA GLY A 484 14.90 22.79 3.67
C GLY A 484 13.72 23.49 4.33
N LEU A 485 13.41 23.11 5.57
CA LEU A 485 12.52 23.85 6.45
C LEU A 485 13.33 25.02 7.03
N ASP A 486 13.17 26.22 6.48
CA ASP A 486 13.75 27.43 7.07
C ASP A 486 13.10 27.71 8.43
N GLU A 487 13.83 27.43 9.52
CA GLU A 487 13.61 28.04 10.83
C GLU A 487 14.18 29.47 10.84
N ASP A 488 13.41 30.37 11.49
CA ASP A 488 13.73 31.74 11.92
C ASP A 488 13.66 32.92 10.92
N ILE A 489 12.51 33.62 10.90
CA ILE A 489 12.47 35.10 11.07
C ILE A 489 11.30 35.52 11.99
N LYS A 490 11.67 36.21 13.07
CA LYS A 490 10.81 36.87 14.08
C LYS A 490 10.07 38.11 13.54
N ASN A 491 8.88 38.32 14.13
CA ASN A 491 8.19 39.59 14.38
C ASN A 491 7.99 40.60 13.23
N THR A 492 6.73 40.75 12.80
CA THR A 492 6.12 42.09 12.78
C THR A 492 4.61 42.00 13.02
N THR A 493 4.19 42.57 14.15
CA THR A 493 2.81 42.90 14.48
C THR A 493 2.28 43.93 13.47
N SER A 494 1.07 43.73 12.92
CA SER A 494 0.12 44.81 12.66
C SER A 494 -1.27 44.27 12.30
N SER A 495 -2.22 44.84 13.00
CA SER A 495 -3.66 44.62 13.11
C SER A 495 -4.50 45.15 11.94
N ASN A 496 -5.74 44.64 11.90
CA ASN A 496 -6.96 45.23 11.33
C ASN A 496 -7.05 45.21 9.78
N THR A 497 -8.18 44.97 9.12
CA THR A 497 -9.58 45.39 9.41
C THR A 497 -10.62 44.45 8.82
N SER A 498 -11.75 44.38 9.52
CA SER A 498 -13.08 43.91 9.13
C SER A 498 -13.63 44.45 7.79
N SER A 499 -14.44 43.63 7.10
CA SER A 499 -15.73 44.04 6.50
C SER A 499 -16.60 42.79 6.33
N GLN A 500 -17.49 42.49 7.27
CA GLN A 500 -18.95 42.67 7.16
C GLN A 500 -19.46 43.20 5.81
N TYR A 501 -20.23 42.36 5.11
CA TYR A 501 -21.47 42.77 4.47
C TYR A 501 -22.57 41.72 4.74
N ASN A 502 -23.72 42.25 5.16
CA ASN A 502 -24.89 41.56 5.70
C ASN A 502 -25.85 41.04 4.61
N ASN A 503 -26.61 40.03 5.02
CA ASN A 503 -28.04 39.76 4.75
C ASN A 503 -28.51 39.58 3.30
N THR A 504 -29.25 38.49 3.05
CA THR A 504 -30.72 38.53 3.10
C THR A 504 -31.28 37.11 3.32
N THR A 505 -32.16 37.04 4.30
CA THR A 505 -33.07 35.96 4.66
C THR A 505 -34.05 35.62 3.54
N ASP A 506 -34.38 34.34 3.36
CA ASP A 506 -35.78 33.98 3.15
C ASP A 506 -36.12 32.66 3.85
N ASN A 507 -37.04 32.80 4.79
CA ASN A 507 -37.75 31.76 5.49
C ASN A 507 -38.91 31.29 4.60
N THR A 508 -39.10 29.99 4.44
CA THR A 508 -40.47 29.46 4.33
C THR A 508 -40.57 28.08 4.98
N SER A 509 -41.30 28.07 6.08
CA SER A 509 -41.68 26.95 6.91
C SER A 509 -42.88 26.19 6.33
N VAL A 510 -42.80 24.85 6.41
CA VAL A 510 -43.83 23.92 6.90
C VAL A 510 -45.13 23.75 6.10
N SER A 511 -45.39 22.51 5.66
CA SER A 511 -46.68 21.84 5.90
C SER A 511 -46.54 20.32 5.95
N THR A 512 -46.83 19.76 7.11
CA THR A 512 -47.19 18.36 7.40
C THR A 512 -48.63 18.06 7.00
N VAL A 513 -48.88 16.93 6.32
CA VAL A 513 -50.10 16.07 6.30
C VAL A 513 -49.60 14.72 5.73
N GLY A 514 -49.86 13.50 6.19
CA GLY A 514 -50.97 12.91 6.95
C GLY A 514 -51.44 11.67 6.17
N ASP A 515 -51.35 10.52 6.82
CA ASP A 515 -51.81 9.14 6.53
C ASP A 515 -52.69 8.81 5.31
N GLU A 516 -52.33 7.71 4.62
CA GLU A 516 -53.19 6.55 4.29
C GLU A 516 -52.34 5.29 4.07
#